data_AF-A0A7S2QWU3-F1
#
_entry.id   AF-A0A7S2QWU3-F1
#
_cell.length_a   1.000
_cell.length_b   1.000
_cell.length_c   1.000
_cell.angle_alpha   90.00
_cell.angle_beta   90.00
_cell.angle_gamma   90.00
#
_symmetry.space_group_name_H-M   'P 1'
#
loop_
_entity.id
_entity.type
_entity.pdbx_description
1 polymer ?
#
loop_
_entity_poly.entity_id
_entity_poly.type
_entity_poly.pdbx_seq_one_letter_code
_entity_poly.pdbx_strand_id
1 'polypeptide(L)'
;LNHGGDVVVGRERDQVTGATTDLQIRATDNIAWSVLGDDGVIHFAATRDLVDGEEALMSYGERSNDHFLIYYGFTPENNPHDDVVLFSNFEHAMVWHSVAHPELWEGDDGAVREKAANAAYDSVTKALEAD
;
A
#
# COMPACT_ATOMS: atom_id res chain seq x y z
N LEU A 1 12.20 -4.40 -19.11
CA LEU A 1 12.53 -5.28 -17.97
C LEU A 1 11.22 -5.63 -17.31
N ASN A 2 10.98 -6.89 -16.95
CA ASN A 2 9.72 -7.29 -16.32
C ASN A 2 9.70 -6.88 -14.84
N HIS A 3 8.51 -6.84 -14.25
CA HIS A 3 8.35 -6.51 -12.84
C HIS A 3 8.96 -7.60 -11.96
N GLY A 4 9.97 -7.21 -11.20
CA GLY A 4 10.31 -7.84 -9.93
C GLY A 4 9.85 -6.96 -8.78
N GLY A 5 10.05 -7.42 -7.57
CA GLY A 5 9.71 -6.66 -6.38
C GLY A 5 9.52 -7.57 -5.20
N ASP A 6 8.86 -7.06 -4.18
CA ASP A 6 8.61 -7.80 -2.98
C ASP A 6 7.50 -8.84 -3.18
N VAL A 7 7.75 -10.05 -2.71
CA VAL A 7 6.74 -11.12 -2.65
C VAL A 7 6.67 -11.67 -1.24
N VAL A 8 5.46 -11.94 -0.76
CA VAL A 8 5.24 -12.68 0.48
C VAL A 8 5.61 -14.15 0.24
N VAL A 9 6.58 -14.65 1.02
CA VAL A 9 7.02 -16.05 0.98
C VAL A 9 6.58 -16.86 2.19
N GLY A 10 6.11 -16.18 3.25
CA GLY A 10 5.63 -16.81 4.47
C GLY A 10 4.76 -15.87 5.29
N ARG A 11 3.81 -16.43 6.04
CA ARG A 11 2.94 -15.68 6.94
C ARG A 11 2.56 -16.51 8.16
N GLU A 12 2.66 -15.91 9.33
CA GLU A 12 2.10 -16.43 10.56
C GLU A 12 0.87 -15.63 10.98
N ARG A 13 -0.10 -16.30 11.60
CA ARG A 13 -1.34 -15.69 12.09
C ARG A 13 -1.61 -16.13 13.50
N ASP A 14 -2.08 -15.18 14.30
CA ASP A 14 -2.67 -15.47 15.60
C ASP A 14 -3.94 -16.31 15.42
N GLN A 15 -4.03 -17.42 16.14
CA GLN A 15 -5.12 -18.38 15.96
C GLN A 15 -6.46 -17.91 16.55
N VAL A 16 -6.43 -16.92 17.45
CA VAL A 16 -7.63 -16.43 18.15
C VAL A 16 -8.24 -15.23 17.41
N THR A 17 -7.39 -14.28 17.02
CA THR A 17 -7.78 -13.01 16.40
C THR A 17 -7.72 -13.05 14.87
N GLY A 18 -6.97 -13.99 14.29
CA GLY A 18 -6.72 -14.09 12.85
C GLY A 18 -5.74 -13.05 12.30
N ALA A 19 -5.22 -12.17 13.16
CA ALA A 19 -4.28 -11.12 12.80
C ALA A 19 -2.95 -11.71 12.31
N THR A 20 -2.30 -11.06 11.34
CA THR A 20 -0.92 -11.41 10.96
C THR A 20 0.02 -11.06 12.09
N THR A 21 0.84 -12.01 12.52
CA THR A 21 1.86 -11.79 13.54
C THR A 21 3.26 -11.70 12.97
N ASP A 22 3.50 -12.38 11.85
CA ASP A 22 4.75 -12.32 11.10
C ASP A 22 4.48 -12.41 9.59
N LEU A 23 5.27 -11.66 8.82
CA LEU A 23 5.21 -11.64 7.36
C LEU A 23 6.64 -11.71 6.82
N GLN A 24 6.94 -12.78 6.09
CA GLN A 24 8.25 -12.98 5.47
C GLN A 24 8.18 -12.50 4.02
N ILE A 25 8.96 -11.47 3.73
CA ILE A 25 9.02 -10.83 2.41
C ILE A 25 10.39 -11.11 1.78
N ARG A 26 10.40 -11.33 0.46
CA ARG A 26 11.62 -11.44 -0.33
C ARG A 26 11.54 -10.53 -1.55
N ALA A 27 12.56 -9.72 -1.78
CA ALA A 27 12.74 -8.98 -3.03
C ALA A 27 13.17 -9.93 -4.16
N THR A 28 12.55 -9.78 -5.32
CA THR A 28 12.81 -10.60 -6.52
C THR A 28 13.46 -9.80 -7.65
N ASP A 29 13.41 -8.48 -7.60
CA ASP A 29 14.16 -7.63 -8.51
C ASP A 29 15.67 -7.82 -8.33
N ASN A 30 16.36 -7.83 -9.46
CA ASN A 30 17.80 -8.03 -9.54
C ASN A 30 18.48 -6.97 -10.42
N ILE A 31 17.72 -6.01 -10.94
CA ILE A 31 18.16 -4.83 -11.68
C ILE A 31 17.59 -3.57 -11.04
N ALA A 32 18.43 -2.55 -10.85
CA ALA A 32 18.02 -1.23 -10.39
C ALA A 32 18.59 -0.12 -11.30
N TRP A 33 18.02 1.08 -11.17
CA TRP A 33 18.58 2.30 -11.75
C TRP A 33 19.98 2.53 -11.15
N SER A 34 20.96 2.83 -11.99
CA SER A 34 22.26 3.29 -11.49
C SER A 34 22.31 4.82 -11.41
N VAL A 35 23.50 5.36 -11.13
CA VAL A 35 23.75 6.80 -11.08
C VAL A 35 23.29 7.47 -12.38
N LEU A 36 22.51 8.54 -12.25
CA LEU A 36 22.12 9.40 -13.37
C LEU A 36 23.33 10.28 -13.72
N GLY A 37 23.87 10.10 -14.93
CA GLY A 37 24.86 11.02 -15.48
C GLY A 37 24.21 12.21 -16.16
N ASP A 38 24.96 13.30 -16.33
CA ASP A 38 24.55 14.49 -17.09
C ASP A 38 24.58 14.25 -18.62
N ASP A 39 24.95 13.05 -19.06
CA ASP A 39 25.01 12.64 -20.47
C ASP A 39 23.65 12.25 -21.06
N GLY A 40 22.59 12.27 -20.23
CA GLY A 40 21.23 11.93 -20.65
C GLY A 40 21.03 10.43 -20.88
N VAL A 41 21.93 9.58 -20.40
CA VAL A 41 21.84 8.13 -20.52
C VAL A 41 21.30 7.53 -19.22
N ILE A 42 20.26 6.69 -19.36
CA ILE A 42 19.74 5.90 -18.24
C ILE A 42 20.47 4.56 -18.24
N HIS A 43 21.14 4.29 -17.12
CA HIS A 43 21.86 3.05 -16.90
C HIS A 43 21.11 2.16 -15.91
N PHE A 44 21.05 0.88 -16.23
CA PHE A 44 20.52 -0.18 -15.37
C PHE A 44 21.67 -1.09 -14.96
N ALA A 45 21.76 -1.39 -13.66
CA ALA A 45 22.81 -2.23 -13.11
C ALA A 45 22.21 -3.42 -12.37
N ALA A 46 22.85 -4.58 -12.50
CA ALA A 46 22.51 -5.74 -11.69
C ALA A 46 22.88 -5.48 -10.22
N THR A 47 22.00 -5.86 -9.31
CA THR A 47 22.20 -5.70 -7.86
C THR A 47 22.94 -6.88 -7.24
N ARG A 48 23.11 -7.96 -8.02
CA ARG A 48 23.89 -9.17 -7.71
C ARG A 48 24.32 -9.85 -9.02
N ASP A 49 25.16 -10.87 -8.90
CA ASP A 49 25.50 -11.72 -10.03
C ASP A 49 24.23 -12.40 -10.61
N LEU A 50 24.17 -12.46 -11.95
CA LEU A 50 23.11 -13.12 -12.71
C LEU A 50 23.69 -14.35 -13.42
N VAL A 51 22.93 -15.44 -13.41
CA VAL A 51 23.29 -16.66 -14.14
C VAL A 51 22.77 -16.60 -15.58
N ASP A 52 23.45 -17.26 -16.52
CA ASP A 52 22.97 -17.35 -17.90
C ASP A 52 21.55 -17.96 -17.96
N GLY A 53 20.66 -17.33 -18.74
CA GLY A 53 19.25 -17.69 -18.82
C GLY A 53 18.36 -17.21 -17.66
N GLU A 54 18.93 -16.57 -16.63
CA GLU A 54 18.16 -15.95 -15.56
C GLU A 54 17.45 -14.68 -16.04
N GLU A 55 16.20 -14.47 -15.60
CA GLU A 55 15.44 -13.29 -15.97
C GLU A 55 15.91 -12.03 -15.23
N ALA A 56 16.08 -10.94 -15.98
CA ALA A 56 16.38 -9.62 -15.46
C ALA A 56 15.08 -8.88 -15.07
N LEU A 57 14.89 -8.69 -13.76
CA LEU A 57 13.68 -8.16 -13.14
C LEU A 57 13.98 -6.84 -12.44
N MET A 58 13.09 -5.86 -12.62
CA MET A 58 13.19 -4.56 -11.96
C MET A 58 11.92 -4.23 -11.17
N SER A 59 12.06 -3.54 -10.04
CA SER A 59 10.90 -3.01 -9.33
C SER A 59 10.23 -1.89 -10.11
N TYR A 60 8.91 -1.99 -10.25
CA TYR A 60 8.07 -0.90 -10.76
C TYR A 60 7.56 0.01 -9.63
N GLY A 61 7.98 -0.28 -8.39
CA GLY A 61 7.56 0.40 -7.18
C GLY A 61 6.56 -0.39 -6.34
N GLU A 62 6.37 0.06 -5.11
CA GLU A 62 5.42 -0.47 -4.13
C GLU A 62 4.02 0.05 -4.49
N ARG A 63 3.19 -0.80 -5.10
CA ARG A 63 1.86 -0.44 -5.62
C ARG A 63 0.87 -1.57 -5.39
N SER A 64 -0.41 -1.24 -5.27
CA SER A 64 -1.47 -2.23 -5.13
C SER A 64 -1.76 -2.97 -6.44
N ASN A 65 -2.44 -4.10 -6.34
CA ASN A 65 -2.81 -4.89 -7.51
C ASN A 65 -3.78 -4.15 -8.42
N ASP A 66 -4.64 -3.29 -7.88
CA ASP A 66 -5.51 -2.41 -8.67
C ASP A 66 -4.68 -1.48 -9.57
N HIS A 67 -3.60 -0.90 -9.03
CA HIS A 67 -2.68 -0.06 -9.79
C HIS A 67 -1.97 -0.86 -10.88
N PHE A 68 -1.45 -2.05 -10.55
CA PHE A 68 -0.79 -2.92 -11.54
C PHE A 68 -1.75 -3.36 -12.65
N LEU A 69 -2.99 -3.69 -12.30
CA LEU A 69 -3.98 -4.12 -13.27
C LEU A 69 -4.36 -3.00 -14.23
N ILE A 70 -4.64 -1.80 -13.71
CA ILE A 70 -5.10 -0.66 -14.50
C ILE A 70 -3.99 -0.13 -15.41
N TYR A 71 -2.77 0.04 -14.89
CA TYR A 71 -1.70 0.74 -15.61
C TYR A 71 -0.74 -0.21 -16.35
N TYR A 72 -0.64 -1.47 -15.93
CA TYR A 72 0.32 -2.43 -16.49
C TYR A 72 -0.32 -3.72 -17.02
N GLY A 73 -1.60 -3.97 -16.76
CA GLY A 73 -2.35 -5.09 -17.33
C GLY A 73 -2.05 -6.46 -16.71
N PHE A 74 -1.47 -6.50 -15.51
CA PHE A 74 -1.20 -7.73 -14.75
C PHE A 74 -1.37 -7.48 -13.24
N THR A 75 -1.38 -8.54 -12.43
CA THR A 75 -1.34 -8.44 -10.96
C THR A 75 -0.20 -9.32 -10.44
N PRO A 76 0.77 -8.78 -9.66
CA PRO A 76 1.80 -9.59 -9.03
C PRO A 76 1.19 -10.61 -8.06
N GLU A 77 1.73 -11.84 -8.05
CA GLU A 77 1.33 -12.84 -7.07
C GLU A 77 1.91 -12.51 -5.69
N ASN A 78 1.11 -12.71 -4.63
CA ASN A 78 1.53 -12.51 -3.24
C ASN A 78 2.15 -11.12 -2.98
N ASN A 79 1.60 -10.08 -3.61
CA ASN A 79 2.02 -8.70 -3.44
C ASN A 79 1.81 -8.24 -1.98
N PRO A 80 2.88 -7.92 -1.21
CA PRO A 80 2.75 -7.42 0.16
C PRO A 80 2.23 -5.98 0.22
N HIS A 81 2.30 -5.26 -0.90
CA HIS A 81 1.86 -3.87 -1.04
C HIS A 81 0.44 -3.76 -1.59
N ASP A 82 -0.29 -4.88 -1.65
CA ASP A 82 -1.68 -4.88 -2.04
C ASP A 82 -2.54 -4.20 -0.95
N ASP A 83 -3.52 -3.43 -1.39
CA ASP A 83 -4.40 -2.68 -0.50
C ASP A 83 -5.86 -2.83 -0.92
N VAL A 84 -6.75 -2.34 -0.06
CA VAL A 84 -8.18 -2.29 -0.35
C VAL A 84 -8.78 -1.04 0.25
N VAL A 85 -9.66 -0.40 -0.52
CA VAL A 85 -10.44 0.73 -0.04
C VAL A 85 -11.57 0.22 0.86
N LEU A 86 -11.46 0.48 2.17
CA LEU A 86 -12.48 0.08 3.14
C LEU A 86 -13.73 0.99 3.09
N PHE A 87 -13.53 2.29 2.86
CA PHE A 87 -14.61 3.28 2.85
C PHE A 87 -14.47 4.18 1.63
N SER A 88 -15.58 4.35 0.91
CA SER A 88 -15.64 5.21 -0.27
C SER A 88 -15.45 6.70 0.03
N ASN A 89 -15.80 7.12 1.26
CA ASN A 89 -15.65 8.49 1.74
C ASN A 89 -15.73 8.55 3.27
N PHE A 90 -15.51 9.74 3.82
CA PHE A 90 -15.56 10.01 5.26
C PHE A 90 -16.93 9.73 5.90
N GLU A 91 -18.03 10.08 5.23
CA GLU A 91 -19.39 9.82 5.73
C GLU A 91 -19.64 8.32 5.89
N HIS A 92 -19.21 7.51 4.92
CA HIS A 92 -19.33 6.05 5.00
C HIS A 92 -18.52 5.49 6.17
N ALA A 93 -17.31 5.99 6.40
CA ALA A 93 -16.50 5.61 7.56
C ALA A 93 -17.18 5.99 8.89
N MET A 94 -17.78 7.18 8.97
CA MET A 94 -18.51 7.66 10.14
C MET A 94 -19.74 6.78 10.46
N VAL A 95 -20.54 6.47 9.44
CA VAL A 95 -21.73 5.61 9.60
C VAL A 95 -21.31 4.21 10.03
N TRP A 96 -20.28 3.64 9.42
CA TRP A 96 -19.77 2.34 9.85
C TRP A 96 -19.32 2.36 11.31
N HIS A 97 -18.55 3.38 11.70
CA HIS A 97 -18.03 3.49 13.06
C HIS A 97 -19.16 3.75 14.09
N SER A 98 -20.22 4.47 13.74
CA SER A 98 -21.36 4.69 14.63
C SER A 98 -22.20 3.46 14.89
N VAL A 99 -22.34 2.61 13.86
CA VAL A 99 -23.02 1.32 13.99
C VAL A 99 -22.15 0.30 14.71
N ALA A 100 -20.83 0.29 14.47
CA ALA A 100 -19.91 -0.67 15.08
C ALA A 100 -19.63 -0.37 16.57
N HIS A 101 -19.67 0.90 16.96
CA HIS A 101 -19.34 1.37 18.30
C HIS A 101 -20.42 2.30 18.89
N PRO A 102 -21.69 1.87 19.00
CA PRO A 102 -22.79 2.73 19.44
C PRO A 102 -22.53 3.38 20.80
N GLU A 103 -21.77 2.72 21.68
CA GLU A 103 -21.36 3.23 22.99
C GLU A 103 -20.57 4.54 22.95
N LEU A 104 -19.94 4.85 21.80
CA LEU A 104 -19.20 6.09 21.61
C LEU A 104 -20.07 7.24 21.08
N TRP A 105 -21.25 6.94 20.54
CA TRP A 105 -22.09 7.92 19.83
C TRP A 105 -23.43 8.20 20.50
N GLU A 106 -23.87 7.33 21.40
CA GLU A 106 -25.06 7.56 22.22
C GLU A 106 -24.81 8.64 23.31
N GLY A 107 -25.80 9.49 23.55
CA GLY A 107 -25.78 10.54 24.57
C GLY A 107 -25.23 11.90 24.11
N ASP A 108 -25.10 12.83 25.06
CA ASP A 108 -24.80 14.25 24.79
C ASP A 108 -23.42 14.47 24.14
N ASP A 109 -22.49 13.53 24.34
CA ASP A 109 -21.13 13.61 23.79
C ASP A 109 -21.06 13.20 22.30
N GLY A 110 -22.06 12.50 21.76
CA GLY A 110 -22.05 12.02 20.37
C GLY A 110 -21.96 13.17 19.36
N ALA A 111 -22.75 14.21 19.57
CA ALA A 111 -22.73 15.43 18.74
C ALA A 111 -21.39 16.17 18.85
N VAL A 112 -20.73 16.12 20.01
CA VAL A 112 -19.40 16.72 20.21
C VAL A 112 -18.35 15.94 19.41
N ARG A 113 -18.41 14.59 19.42
CA ARG A 113 -17.49 13.73 18.65
C ARG A 113 -17.69 13.86 17.15
N GLU A 114 -18.92 13.91 16.68
CA GLU A 114 -19.23 14.16 15.26
C GLU A 114 -18.67 15.51 14.80
N LYS A 115 -18.88 16.58 15.57
CA LYS A 115 -18.33 17.89 15.26
C LYS A 115 -16.80 17.88 15.21
N ALA A 116 -16.16 17.20 16.18
CA ALA A 116 -14.70 17.08 16.23
C ALA A 116 -14.16 16.27 15.03
N ALA A 117 -14.81 15.17 14.66
CA ALA A 117 -14.43 14.34 13.53
C ALA A 117 -14.52 15.11 12.20
N ASN A 118 -15.61 15.85 11.97
CA ASN A 118 -15.74 16.72 10.79
C ASN A 118 -14.66 17.81 10.75
N ALA A 119 -14.39 18.47 11.88
CA ALA A 119 -13.35 19.50 11.93
C ALA A 119 -11.95 18.94 11.65
N ALA A 120 -11.66 17.73 12.13
CA ALA A 120 -10.42 17.03 11.84
C ALA A 120 -10.32 16.69 10.35
N TYR A 121 -11.39 16.13 9.76
CA TYR A 121 -11.46 15.83 8.32
C TYR A 121 -11.18 17.08 7.47
N ASP A 122 -11.87 18.19 7.74
CA ASP A 122 -11.67 19.45 7.02
C ASP A 122 -10.23 19.97 7.14
N SER A 123 -9.61 19.82 8.33
CA SER A 123 -8.24 20.25 8.54
C SER A 123 -7.23 19.44 7.73
N VAL A 124 -7.44 18.12 7.62
CA VAL A 124 -6.59 17.21 6.86
C VAL A 124 -6.78 17.44 5.36
N THR A 125 -8.02 17.56 4.90
CA THR A 125 -8.32 17.83 3.49
C THR A 125 -7.67 19.13 3.02
N LYS A 126 -7.76 20.21 3.82
CA LYS A 126 -7.07 21.47 3.50
C LYS A 126 -5.55 21.35 3.45
N ALA A 127 -4.96 20.51 4.30
CA ALA A 127 -3.52 20.29 4.28
C ALA A 127 -3.08 19.55 3.02
N LEU A 128 -3.85 18.54 2.59
CA LEU A 128 -3.59 17.76 1.38
C LEU A 128 -3.77 18.56 0.08
N GLU A 129 -4.63 19.59 0.08
CA GLU A 129 -4.84 20.48 -1.06
C GLU A 129 -3.80 21.63 -1.16
N ALA A 130 -2.98 21.82 -0.12
CA ALA A 130 -2.00 22.91 -0.06
C ALA A 130 -0.60 22.50 -0.59
N ASP A 131 -0.36 21.21 -0.78
CA ASP A 131 0.83 20.61 -1.39
C ASP A 131 0.59 20.25 -2.86
#